data_AF-A0A2N5VZW9-F1
#
_entry.id   AF-A0A2N5VZW9-F1
#
_cell.length_a   1.000
_cell.length_b   1.000
_cell.length_c   1.000
_cell.angle_alpha   90.00
_cell.angle_beta   90.00
_cell.angle_gamma   90.00
#
_symmetry.space_group_name_H-M   'P 1'
#
loop_
_entity.id
_entity.type
_entity.pdbx_description
1 polymer ?
#
loop_
_entity_poly.entity_id
_entity_poly.type
_entity_poly.pdbx_seq_one_letter_code
_entity_poly.pdbx_strand_id
1 'polypeptide(L)'
;MIGQGANTFASLCKNSWNRVNRSIWVDGIVVYNQRVLRNVFGDQTHLVLERTATAVRPKRGCGSLITGGLRNALVQPVRAFPQISIKPLSKNAPTLLPQGSFTMPGHKEHTLPSFQRFVEVGRVVLINDPSSPSNGKLATIVEIIDHGRALIDGPTTSVPRQSIAFRRVILTPFLIKGLPRGSRAATVGKAFEKAEIGKKWEASGWKKSVDSKATRRSLTDFQRFEVMILKRQRRDIINKGLVKAKKVQA
;
A
#
# COMPACT_ATOMS: atom_id res chain seq x y z
N MET A 1 66.38 -20.40 5.02
CA MET A 1 66.71 -19.86 3.69
C MET A 1 65.75 -20.46 2.69
N ILE A 2 64.92 -19.60 2.09
CA ILE A 2 64.25 -19.65 0.78
C ILE A 2 63.73 -21.04 0.31
N GLY A 3 62.41 -21.20 0.32
CA GLY A 3 61.71 -22.24 -0.42
C GLY A 3 60.35 -21.72 -0.87
N GLN A 4 60.22 -21.43 -2.17
CA GLN A 4 59.04 -20.85 -2.81
C GLN A 4 57.88 -21.87 -2.82
N GLY A 5 56.72 -21.47 -2.29
CA GLY A 5 55.49 -22.24 -2.31
C GLY A 5 54.39 -21.46 -3.03
N ALA A 6 54.28 -21.67 -4.33
CA ALA A 6 53.13 -21.24 -5.12
C ALA A 6 52.87 -22.33 -6.16
N ASN A 7 51.83 -23.12 -5.92
CA ASN A 7 50.92 -23.76 -6.88
C ASN A 7 50.23 -24.98 -6.24
N THR A 8 49.01 -25.25 -6.69
CA THR A 8 48.15 -26.41 -6.38
C THR A 8 47.34 -26.39 -5.07
N PHE A 9 46.27 -25.58 -5.03
CA PHE A 9 45.14 -25.80 -4.10
C PHE A 9 43.77 -25.40 -4.69
N ALA A 10 43.55 -25.68 -5.99
CA ALA A 10 42.26 -25.48 -6.64
C ALA A 10 41.83 -26.73 -7.44
N SER A 11 41.91 -27.90 -6.82
CA SER A 11 41.51 -29.20 -7.39
C SER A 11 40.31 -29.84 -6.67
N LEU A 12 39.40 -29.04 -6.12
CA LEU A 12 38.15 -29.51 -5.52
C LEU A 12 36.96 -28.60 -5.89
N CYS A 13 36.56 -28.64 -7.15
CA CYS A 13 35.17 -28.35 -7.57
C CYS A 13 34.95 -28.76 -9.04
N LYS A 14 35.23 -30.02 -9.34
CA LYS A 14 34.66 -30.71 -10.50
C LYS A 14 33.72 -31.76 -9.96
N ASN A 15 32.42 -31.47 -9.94
CA ASN A 15 31.34 -32.42 -10.22
C ASN A 15 29.99 -31.77 -9.93
N SER A 16 29.03 -32.05 -10.81
CA SER A 16 27.66 -31.53 -10.83
C SER A 16 27.50 -30.12 -11.38
N TRP A 17 27.58 -30.00 -12.70
CA TRP A 17 26.59 -29.26 -13.49
C TRP A 17 26.69 -29.67 -14.96
N ASN A 18 26.09 -30.82 -15.28
CA ASN A 18 25.92 -31.23 -16.67
C ASN A 18 24.64 -32.06 -16.79
N ARG A 19 23.49 -31.39 -16.96
CA ARG A 19 22.33 -31.96 -17.66
C ARG A 19 21.32 -30.86 -18.01
N VAL A 20 21.02 -30.78 -19.30
CA VAL A 20 19.86 -30.12 -19.92
C VAL A 20 19.92 -28.59 -20.12
N ASN A 21 20.63 -28.15 -21.15
CA ASN A 21 19.98 -27.48 -22.29
C ASN A 21 20.96 -27.32 -23.46
N ARG A 22 20.77 -28.16 -24.47
CA ARG A 22 21.52 -28.17 -25.73
C ARG A 22 20.54 -27.82 -26.84
N SER A 23 20.51 -26.55 -27.23
CA SER A 23 20.01 -26.10 -28.54
C SER A 23 20.42 -24.64 -28.77
N ILE A 24 21.69 -24.48 -29.14
CA ILE A 24 22.18 -23.35 -29.93
C ILE A 24 22.05 -23.79 -31.39
N TRP A 25 21.36 -22.99 -32.19
CA TRP A 25 21.66 -22.81 -33.60
C TRP A 25 21.82 -21.30 -33.80
N VAL A 26 23.04 -20.90 -34.14
CA VAL A 26 23.40 -19.56 -34.61
C VAL A 26 24.19 -19.77 -35.88
N ASP A 27 23.67 -19.27 -37.00
CA ASP A 27 24.41 -18.91 -38.21
C ASP A 27 23.80 -17.60 -38.72
N GLY A 28 24.46 -16.46 -38.45
CA GLY A 28 24.04 -15.14 -38.97
C GLY A 28 24.33 -13.96 -38.03
N ILE A 29 25.57 -13.50 -38.01
CA ILE A 29 26.20 -12.36 -37.32
C ILE A 29 25.35 -11.06 -37.44
N VAL A 30 25.20 -10.18 -36.42
CA VAL A 30 26.12 -9.10 -36.02
C VAL A 30 26.01 -8.75 -34.52
N VAL A 31 27.18 -8.68 -33.85
CA VAL A 31 27.41 -8.10 -32.51
C VAL A 31 28.21 -6.81 -32.67
N TYR A 32 27.82 -5.70 -32.02
CA TYR A 32 28.71 -4.65 -31.50
C TYR A 32 27.97 -3.92 -30.35
N ASN A 33 28.19 -4.33 -29.09
CA ASN A 33 29.19 -3.83 -28.12
C ASN A 33 29.02 -2.34 -27.71
N GLN A 34 28.47 -2.13 -26.52
CA GLN A 34 28.45 -0.85 -25.79
C GLN A 34 29.83 -0.56 -25.18
N ARG A 35 30.49 0.54 -25.60
CA ARG A 35 31.39 1.41 -24.79
C ARG A 35 32.26 2.32 -25.69
N VAL A 36 31.65 3.30 -26.38
CA VAL A 36 32.30 4.55 -26.82
C VAL A 36 31.18 5.60 -26.94
N LEU A 37 31.44 6.86 -26.62
CA LEU A 37 30.53 8.03 -26.69
C LEU A 37 29.78 8.43 -25.40
N ARG A 38 30.48 8.38 -24.26
CA ARG A 38 30.48 9.54 -23.35
C ARG A 38 31.71 10.39 -23.69
N ASN A 39 31.53 11.70 -23.80
CA ASN A 39 32.54 12.77 -23.92
C ASN A 39 32.82 13.31 -25.34
N VAL A 40 31.81 13.87 -26.01
CA VAL A 40 32.00 14.99 -26.96
C VAL A 40 30.78 15.92 -26.81
N PHE A 41 30.94 16.99 -26.02
CA PHE A 41 30.00 18.12 -25.79
C PHE A 41 28.69 17.81 -25.04
N GLY A 42 28.23 18.59 -24.05
CA GLY A 42 28.54 19.98 -23.69
C GLY A 42 27.22 20.77 -23.57
N ASP A 43 27.00 21.40 -22.43
CA ASP A 43 25.78 22.02 -21.89
C ASP A 43 25.12 23.18 -22.68
N GLN A 44 23.85 23.46 -22.29
CA GLN A 44 23.14 24.76 -22.16
C GLN A 44 22.20 25.34 -23.27
N THR A 45 20.89 25.44 -22.90
CA THR A 45 19.92 26.60 -22.99
C THR A 45 19.56 27.22 -24.37
N HIS A 46 18.42 27.85 -24.72
CA HIS A 46 17.16 28.33 -24.11
C HIS A 46 16.11 28.61 -25.24
N LEU A 47 14.92 29.16 -24.86
CA LEU A 47 13.78 29.75 -25.64
C LEU A 47 12.50 28.88 -25.62
N VAL A 48 11.55 29.08 -24.70
CA VAL A 48 10.50 30.14 -24.61
C VAL A 48 9.51 30.11 -25.78
N LEU A 49 8.28 29.65 -25.50
CA LEU A 49 7.04 30.30 -25.93
C LEU A 49 5.85 29.79 -25.10
N GLU A 50 5.25 30.71 -24.36
CA GLU A 50 3.99 30.56 -23.62
C GLU A 50 2.81 30.28 -24.56
N ARG A 51 1.75 29.66 -24.04
CA ARG A 51 0.41 30.27 -23.97
C ARG A 51 -0.60 29.40 -23.22
N THR A 52 -1.16 30.04 -22.21
CA THR A 52 -2.44 29.78 -21.55
C THR A 52 -3.60 29.65 -22.56
N ALA A 53 -4.52 28.71 -22.34
CA ALA A 53 -5.88 28.81 -22.88
C ALA A 53 -6.88 28.05 -22.00
N THR A 54 -7.46 28.80 -21.06
CA THR A 54 -8.83 28.61 -20.55
C THR A 54 -9.86 28.85 -21.66
N ALA A 55 -10.79 27.92 -21.86
CA ALA A 55 -12.08 28.15 -22.57
C ALA A 55 -13.10 27.12 -22.04
N VAL A 56 -13.95 27.47 -21.07
CA VAL A 56 -15.31 28.04 -21.23
C VAL A 56 -16.23 27.16 -22.11
N ARG A 57 -17.20 26.53 -21.44
CA ARG A 57 -18.34 25.81 -22.03
C ARG A 57 -19.27 26.76 -22.79
N PRO A 58 -19.82 26.37 -23.96
CA PRO A 58 -21.04 26.99 -24.45
C PRO A 58 -22.28 26.26 -23.93
N LYS A 59 -23.10 26.97 -23.14
CA LYS A 59 -24.54 26.72 -23.04
C LYS A 59 -25.17 27.07 -24.39
N ARG A 60 -26.06 26.23 -24.91
CA ARG A 60 -27.07 26.66 -25.89
C ARG A 60 -28.44 26.21 -25.39
N GLY A 61 -29.28 27.21 -25.14
CA GLY A 61 -30.68 27.04 -24.77
C GLY A 61 -31.60 27.13 -26.00
N CYS A 62 -32.74 26.46 -25.81
CA CYS A 62 -34.11 26.64 -26.31
C CYS A 62 -34.45 27.40 -27.61
N GLY A 63 -35.39 26.76 -28.33
CA GLY A 63 -36.40 27.33 -29.23
C GLY A 63 -36.06 27.18 -30.71
N SER A 64 -36.94 26.84 -31.65
CA SER A 64 -38.36 26.44 -31.70
C SER A 64 -38.69 26.20 -33.19
N LEU A 65 -39.66 25.32 -33.49
CA LEU A 65 -40.32 25.05 -34.79
C LEU A 65 -39.41 24.38 -35.86
N ILE A 66 -39.82 23.32 -36.55
CA ILE A 66 -40.86 23.30 -37.59
C ILE A 66 -41.42 21.87 -37.76
N THR A 67 -42.69 21.85 -38.13
CA THR A 67 -43.64 20.81 -38.58
C THR A 67 -43.13 19.54 -39.29
N GLY A 68 -43.83 18.42 -39.02
CA GLY A 68 -44.40 17.57 -40.07
C GLY A 68 -43.83 16.16 -40.28
N GLY A 69 -44.71 15.15 -40.13
CA GLY A 69 -44.76 14.02 -41.06
C GLY A 69 -44.15 12.68 -40.63
N LEU A 70 -45.03 11.77 -40.21
CA LEU A 70 -45.11 10.35 -40.61
C LEU A 70 -43.79 9.65 -41.00
N ARG A 71 -43.42 8.63 -40.21
CA ARG A 71 -43.39 7.22 -40.66
C ARG A 71 -42.92 6.32 -39.51
N ASN A 72 -43.67 5.23 -39.33
CA ASN A 72 -43.32 4.06 -38.55
C ASN A 72 -41.85 3.67 -38.75
N ALA A 73 -41.03 3.86 -37.72
CA ALA A 73 -39.78 3.16 -37.58
C ALA A 73 -39.99 2.08 -36.53
N LEU A 74 -39.99 0.85 -37.01
CA LEU A 74 -39.96 -0.39 -36.25
C LEU A 74 -39.15 -0.22 -34.96
N VAL A 75 -39.84 -0.34 -33.83
CA VAL A 75 -39.23 -0.53 -32.52
C VAL A 75 -38.41 -1.80 -32.59
N GLN A 76 -37.09 -1.68 -32.78
CA GLN A 76 -36.22 -2.80 -32.50
C GLN A 76 -36.14 -2.93 -30.97
N PRO A 77 -36.54 -4.06 -30.38
CA PRO A 77 -36.38 -4.25 -28.95
C PRO A 77 -34.89 -4.19 -28.64
N VAL A 78 -34.49 -3.21 -27.82
CA VAL A 78 -33.19 -3.20 -27.15
C VAL A 78 -33.06 -4.58 -26.51
N ARG A 79 -32.15 -5.41 -27.02
CA ARG A 79 -31.83 -6.70 -26.41
C ARG A 79 -31.53 -6.42 -24.96
N ALA A 80 -32.40 -6.93 -24.08
CA ALA A 80 -32.26 -6.78 -22.65
C ALA A 80 -30.83 -7.19 -22.27
N PHE A 81 -30.05 -6.22 -21.80
CA PHE A 81 -28.79 -6.54 -21.14
C PHE A 81 -29.12 -7.57 -20.06
N PRO A 82 -28.44 -8.72 -20.00
CA PRO A 82 -28.67 -9.66 -18.93
C PRO A 82 -28.35 -8.92 -17.65
N GLN A 83 -29.37 -8.69 -16.82
CA GLN A 83 -29.15 -8.16 -15.49
C GLN A 83 -28.19 -9.12 -14.80
N ILE A 84 -26.97 -8.63 -14.53
CA ILE A 84 -26.04 -9.32 -13.65
C ILE A 84 -26.67 -9.21 -12.26
N SER A 85 -27.56 -10.15 -11.96
CA SER A 85 -28.08 -10.38 -10.63
C SER A 85 -26.89 -10.80 -9.78
N ILE A 86 -26.38 -9.85 -8.99
CA ILE A 86 -25.47 -10.15 -7.89
C ILE A 86 -26.28 -11.01 -6.93
N LYS A 87 -26.18 -12.33 -7.08
CA LYS A 87 -26.78 -13.26 -6.12
C LYS A 87 -26.14 -12.96 -4.76
N PRO A 88 -26.91 -12.58 -3.72
CA PRO A 88 -26.35 -12.44 -2.40
C PRO A 88 -25.74 -13.78 -2.00
N LEU A 89 -24.47 -13.76 -1.62
CA LEU A 89 -23.75 -14.92 -1.12
C LEU A 89 -24.23 -15.21 0.31
N SER A 90 -25.43 -15.80 0.43
CA SER A 90 -25.86 -16.65 1.54
C SER A 90 -27.36 -16.92 1.39
N LYS A 91 -27.75 -18.18 1.15
CA LYS A 91 -29.13 -18.65 1.34
C LYS A 91 -29.33 -19.36 2.67
N ASN A 92 -28.38 -19.22 3.59
CA ASN A 92 -28.52 -19.73 4.95
C ASN A 92 -28.62 -18.53 5.88
N ALA A 93 -29.80 -17.92 5.91
CA ALA A 93 -30.19 -17.14 7.07
C ALA A 93 -30.24 -18.15 8.23
N PRO A 94 -29.47 -17.97 9.32
CA PRO A 94 -29.63 -18.84 10.48
C PRO A 94 -31.06 -18.63 10.96
N THR A 95 -31.87 -19.67 10.84
CA THR A 95 -33.10 -19.79 11.62
C THR A 95 -32.72 -19.58 13.06
N LEU A 96 -33.51 -18.76 13.77
CA LEU A 96 -33.35 -18.51 15.20
C LEU A 96 -33.35 -19.87 15.90
N LEU A 97 -32.15 -20.34 16.26
CA LEU A 97 -32.02 -21.50 17.11
C LEU A 97 -32.76 -21.18 18.42
N PRO A 98 -33.50 -22.13 18.97
CA PRO A 98 -34.16 -21.95 20.25
C PRO A 98 -33.12 -21.49 21.28
N GLN A 99 -33.51 -20.55 22.14
CA GLN A 99 -32.73 -19.96 23.23
C GLN A 99 -32.43 -21.04 24.31
N GLY A 100 -31.73 -22.09 23.92
CA GLY A 100 -31.11 -23.05 24.83
C GLY A 100 -29.68 -22.60 25.04
N SER A 101 -29.31 -22.35 26.29
CA SER A 101 -27.93 -22.08 26.69
C SER A 101 -27.09 -23.34 26.49
N PHE A 102 -26.59 -23.54 25.28
CA PHE A 102 -25.57 -24.55 25.01
C PHE A 102 -24.26 -24.09 25.63
N THR A 103 -24.00 -24.50 26.87
CA THR A 103 -22.72 -24.28 27.53
C THR A 103 -21.72 -25.30 26.97
N MET A 104 -20.94 -24.89 25.97
CA MET A 104 -19.75 -25.64 25.54
C MET A 104 -18.75 -25.68 26.70
N PRO A 105 -18.36 -26.85 27.23
CA PRO A 105 -17.26 -26.93 28.17
C PRO A 105 -15.93 -26.74 27.43
N GLY A 106 -15.17 -25.69 27.81
CA GLY A 106 -13.72 -25.68 27.58
C GLY A 106 -13.14 -24.74 26.51
N HIS A 107 -13.83 -23.67 26.10
CA HIS A 107 -13.08 -22.55 25.49
C HIS A 107 -12.46 -21.73 26.60
N LYS A 108 -11.12 -21.72 26.68
CA LYS A 108 -10.40 -20.75 27.51
C LYS A 108 -10.83 -19.36 27.04
N GLU A 109 -11.62 -18.65 27.83
CA GLU A 109 -11.85 -17.23 27.59
C GLU A 109 -10.50 -16.54 27.67
N HIS A 110 -9.96 -16.19 26.51
CA HIS A 110 -8.87 -15.24 26.43
C HIS A 110 -9.47 -13.88 26.76
N THR A 111 -9.57 -13.55 28.04
CA THR A 111 -9.87 -12.19 28.49
C THR A 111 -8.68 -11.32 28.09
N LEU A 112 -8.65 -10.90 26.82
CA LEU A 112 -7.73 -9.87 26.37
C LEU A 112 -8.05 -8.63 27.21
N PRO A 113 -7.04 -7.94 27.78
CA PRO A 113 -7.31 -6.67 28.45
C PRO A 113 -8.02 -5.75 27.45
N SER A 114 -9.24 -5.31 27.78
CA SER A 114 -10.13 -4.62 26.83
C SER A 114 -9.57 -3.25 26.40
N PHE A 115 -8.53 -2.77 27.07
CA PHE A 115 -7.81 -1.54 26.74
C PHE A 115 -6.30 -1.79 26.72
N GLN A 116 -5.70 -1.72 25.52
CA GLN A 116 -4.24 -1.87 25.33
C GLN A 116 -3.54 -0.54 25.01
N ARG A 117 -4.30 0.48 24.60
CA ARG A 117 -3.76 1.77 24.13
C ARG A 117 -4.38 2.88 24.97
N PHE A 118 -3.61 3.40 25.89
CA PHE A 118 -4.03 4.46 26.80
C PHE A 118 -3.52 5.82 26.33
N VAL A 119 -4.22 6.87 26.72
CA VAL A 119 -3.75 8.24 26.52
C VAL A 119 -2.74 8.55 27.62
N GLU A 120 -1.48 8.67 27.26
CA GLU A 120 -0.36 8.88 28.18
C GLU A 120 0.71 9.74 27.49
N VAL A 121 1.51 10.44 28.30
CA VAL A 121 2.62 11.26 27.80
C VAL A 121 3.66 10.35 27.14
N GLY A 122 4.15 10.75 25.96
CA GLY A 122 5.10 9.97 25.18
C GLY A 122 4.46 8.93 24.26
N ARG A 123 3.12 8.78 24.26
CA ARG A 123 2.47 7.92 23.26
C ARG A 123 2.47 8.58 21.89
N VAL A 124 2.77 7.75 20.88
CA VAL A 124 2.74 8.15 19.48
C VAL A 124 1.33 8.01 18.93
N VAL A 125 0.94 9.00 18.18
CA VAL A 125 -0.37 9.24 17.63
C VAL A 125 -0.27 9.38 16.13
N LEU A 126 -1.26 8.87 15.42
CA LEU A 126 -1.53 9.20 14.03
C LEU A 126 -2.62 10.27 13.97
N ILE A 127 -2.35 11.38 13.28
CA ILE A 127 -3.34 12.44 13.08
C ILE A 127 -4.34 12.02 11.98
N ASN A 128 -5.63 12.00 12.30
CA ASN A 128 -6.71 11.65 11.39
C ASN A 128 -7.69 12.82 11.21
N ASP A 129 -7.13 14.00 10.96
CA ASP A 129 -7.88 15.23 10.72
C ASP A 129 -7.92 15.58 9.23
N PRO A 130 -9.06 15.47 8.54
CA PRO A 130 -9.13 15.75 7.09
C PRO A 130 -8.89 17.22 6.75
N SER A 131 -9.17 18.13 7.69
CA SER A 131 -8.98 19.58 7.50
C SER A 131 -7.55 20.06 7.80
N SER A 132 -6.71 19.23 8.42
CA SER A 132 -5.38 19.66 8.85
C SER A 132 -4.32 19.36 7.78
N PRO A 133 -3.31 20.23 7.58
CA PRO A 133 -2.16 19.94 6.71
C PRO A 133 -1.29 18.76 7.20
N SER A 134 -1.53 18.28 8.42
CA SER A 134 -0.78 17.21 9.07
C SER A 134 -1.52 15.86 9.06
N ASN A 135 -2.53 15.69 8.21
CA ASN A 135 -3.25 14.44 8.09
C ASN A 135 -2.32 13.26 7.74
N GLY A 136 -2.48 12.14 8.43
CA GLY A 136 -1.70 10.93 8.19
C GLY A 136 -0.25 10.99 8.70
N LYS A 137 0.13 12.09 9.37
CA LYS A 137 1.44 12.23 10.01
C LYS A 137 1.42 11.67 11.43
N LEU A 138 2.58 11.17 11.84
CA LEU A 138 2.83 10.77 13.22
C LEU A 138 3.18 11.98 14.08
N ALA A 139 2.80 11.91 15.34
CA ALA A 139 3.21 12.87 16.34
C ALA A 139 3.17 12.23 17.75
N THR A 140 3.76 12.90 18.73
CA THR A 140 3.84 12.40 20.12
C THR A 140 2.99 13.28 21.03
N ILE A 141 2.26 12.67 21.97
CA ILE A 141 1.56 13.38 23.04
C ILE A 141 2.59 13.90 24.03
N VAL A 142 2.69 15.22 24.16
CA VAL A 142 3.62 15.87 25.10
C VAL A 142 2.94 16.15 26.43
N GLU A 143 1.67 16.55 26.36
CA GLU A 143 0.89 16.93 27.52
C GLU A 143 -0.60 16.70 27.28
N ILE A 144 -1.32 16.30 28.33
CA ILE A 144 -2.77 16.18 28.33
C ILE A 144 -3.30 17.48 28.92
N ILE A 145 -4.04 18.24 28.11
CA ILE A 145 -4.61 19.53 28.51
C ILE A 145 -5.87 19.25 29.32
N ASP A 146 -6.81 18.55 28.70
CA ASP A 146 -8.10 18.16 29.29
C ASP A 146 -8.45 16.73 28.88
N HIS A 147 -9.59 16.22 29.34
CA HIS A 147 -10.10 14.90 28.96
C HIS A 147 -10.32 14.72 27.46
N GLY A 148 -10.57 15.82 26.73
CA GLY A 148 -10.87 15.79 25.30
C GLY A 148 -9.71 16.20 24.38
N ARG A 149 -8.63 16.77 24.93
CA ARG A 149 -7.57 17.44 24.16
C ARG A 149 -6.18 17.15 24.72
N ALA A 150 -5.22 17.01 23.81
CA ALA A 150 -3.81 16.92 24.12
C ALA A 150 -2.99 17.95 23.33
N LEU A 151 -1.86 18.32 23.91
CA LEU A 151 -0.78 19.00 23.22
C LEU A 151 0.09 17.96 22.53
N ILE A 152 0.20 18.09 21.21
CA ILE A 152 0.93 17.16 20.35
C ILE A 152 2.11 17.88 19.72
N ASP A 153 3.21 17.14 19.53
CA ASP A 153 4.41 17.63 18.88
C ASP A 153 5.08 16.53 18.03
N GLY A 154 5.64 16.90 16.89
CA GLY A 154 6.25 15.97 15.94
C GLY A 154 7.37 16.63 15.13
N PRO A 155 8.50 17.00 15.76
CA PRO A 155 9.59 17.72 15.09
C PRO A 155 10.17 16.93 13.91
N THR A 156 10.35 15.61 14.05
CA THR A 156 10.86 14.74 12.98
C THR A 156 9.86 14.58 11.84
N THR A 157 8.55 14.65 12.13
CA THR A 157 7.48 14.46 11.14
C THR A 157 6.91 15.78 10.62
N SER A 158 7.57 16.91 10.87
CA SER A 158 7.13 18.26 10.46
C SER A 158 5.75 18.67 10.97
N VAL A 159 5.30 18.10 12.09
CA VAL A 159 4.03 18.50 12.74
C VAL A 159 4.36 19.58 13.78
N PRO A 160 3.80 20.80 13.65
CA PRO A 160 4.04 21.86 14.63
C PRO A 160 3.39 21.50 15.97
N ARG A 161 3.93 22.07 17.04
CA ARG A 161 3.34 21.94 18.36
C ARG A 161 1.97 22.61 18.39
N GLN A 162 0.92 21.83 18.60
CA GLN A 162 -0.46 22.31 18.58
C GLN A 162 -1.36 21.50 19.52
N SER A 163 -2.47 22.10 19.91
CA SER A 163 -3.54 21.39 20.62
C SER A 163 -4.44 20.65 19.63
N ILE A 164 -4.84 19.43 19.98
CA ILE A 164 -5.70 18.60 19.14
C ILE A 164 -6.62 17.73 19.99
N ALA A 165 -7.84 17.53 19.51
CA ALA A 165 -8.82 16.71 20.20
C ALA A 165 -8.56 15.20 19.98
N PHE A 166 -8.79 14.37 21.00
CA PHE A 166 -8.57 12.92 20.89
C PHE A 166 -9.44 12.24 19.83
N ARG A 167 -10.63 12.79 19.54
CA ARG A 167 -11.53 12.29 18.49
C ARG A 167 -10.90 12.32 17.09
N ARG A 168 -9.93 13.20 16.89
CA ARG A 168 -9.24 13.46 15.62
C ARG A 168 -7.91 12.72 15.49
N VAL A 169 -7.62 11.88 16.47
CA VAL A 169 -6.33 11.24 16.69
C VAL A 169 -6.55 9.75 16.86
N ILE A 170 -5.64 8.96 16.31
CA ILE A 170 -5.65 7.52 16.48
C ILE A 170 -4.41 7.11 17.27
N LEU A 171 -4.63 6.44 18.41
CA LEU A 171 -3.56 5.94 19.26
C LEU A 171 -2.86 4.75 18.57
N THR A 172 -1.54 4.86 18.43
CA THR A 172 -0.70 3.78 17.90
C THR A 172 -0.16 2.93 19.06
N PRO A 173 0.33 1.70 18.81
CA PRO A 173 0.93 0.87 19.86
C PRO A 173 2.29 1.40 20.35
N PHE A 174 2.91 2.37 19.67
CA PHE A 174 4.23 2.88 20.01
C PHE A 174 4.18 3.89 21.17
N LEU A 175 5.11 3.74 22.10
CA LEU A 175 5.30 4.65 23.22
C LEU A 175 6.78 4.90 23.47
N ILE A 176 7.08 6.16 23.72
CA ILE A 176 8.37 6.64 24.20
C ILE A 176 8.33 6.61 25.72
N LYS A 177 9.05 5.66 26.34
CA LYS A 177 9.15 5.59 27.80
C LYS A 177 10.05 6.72 28.30
N GLY A 178 9.65 7.35 29.41
CA GLY A 178 10.48 8.33 30.13
C GLY A 178 10.49 9.75 29.53
N LEU A 179 9.49 10.12 28.73
CA LEU A 179 9.34 11.51 28.29
C LEU A 179 8.66 12.33 29.40
N PRO A 180 9.29 13.38 29.96
CA PRO A 180 8.62 14.22 30.95
C PRO A 180 7.52 15.07 30.30
N ARG A 181 6.47 15.36 31.08
CA ARG A 181 5.36 16.25 30.67
C ARG A 181 5.91 17.60 30.24
N GLY A 182 5.39 18.16 29.14
CA GLY A 182 5.77 19.49 28.68
C GLY A 182 7.17 19.57 28.06
N SER A 183 7.80 18.44 27.73
CA SER A 183 9.11 18.39 27.06
C SER A 183 9.19 19.31 25.84
N ARG A 184 10.32 19.99 25.64
CA ARG A 184 10.57 20.83 24.43
C ARG A 184 10.77 19.97 23.18
N ALA A 185 10.50 20.56 22.01
CA ALA A 185 10.55 19.85 20.73
C ALA A 185 11.90 19.16 20.46
N ALA A 186 13.01 19.81 20.81
CA ALA A 186 14.35 19.22 20.68
C ALA A 186 14.50 17.90 21.48
N THR A 187 13.95 17.84 22.68
CA THR A 187 13.98 16.62 23.52
C THR A 187 13.08 15.54 22.94
N VAL A 188 11.90 15.91 22.44
CA VAL A 188 10.95 14.99 21.80
C VAL A 188 11.57 14.37 20.55
N GLY A 189 12.25 15.16 19.70
CA GLY A 189 12.95 14.66 18.52
C GLY A 189 14.04 13.65 18.86
N LYS A 190 14.91 13.99 19.83
CA LYS A 190 15.94 13.05 20.33
C LYS A 190 15.34 11.76 20.88
N ALA A 191 14.25 11.85 21.62
CA ALA A 191 13.58 10.66 22.18
C ALA A 191 12.91 9.81 21.09
N PHE A 192 12.35 10.45 20.06
CA PHE A 192 11.73 9.79 18.91
C PHE A 192 12.75 9.00 18.09
N GLU A 193 13.93 9.59 17.87
CA GLU A 193 15.07 8.96 17.20
C GLU A 193 15.65 7.80 18.02
N LYS A 194 15.88 8.01 19.33
CA LYS A 194 16.33 6.95 20.25
C LYS A 194 15.40 5.74 20.27
N ALA A 195 14.10 5.98 20.19
CA ALA A 195 13.09 4.92 20.17
C ALA A 195 12.90 4.29 18.77
N GLU A 196 13.56 4.83 17.74
CA GLU A 196 13.49 4.41 16.33
C GLU A 196 12.05 4.25 15.80
N ILE A 197 11.15 5.15 16.21
CA ILE A 197 9.72 5.01 15.91
C ILE A 197 9.44 5.08 14.42
N GLY A 198 10.18 5.90 13.67
CA GLY A 198 10.06 5.97 12.21
C GLY A 198 10.27 4.60 11.55
N LYS A 199 11.35 3.89 11.92
CA LYS A 199 11.64 2.55 11.40
C LYS A 199 10.57 1.54 11.79
N LYS A 200 10.12 1.59 13.05
CA LYS A 200 9.05 0.71 13.56
C LYS A 200 7.71 0.96 12.85
N TRP A 201 7.43 2.22 12.51
CA TRP A 201 6.25 2.60 11.75
C TRP A 201 6.27 2.04 10.34
N GLU A 202 7.37 2.23 9.60
CA GLU A 202 7.52 1.68 8.24
C GLU A 202 7.47 0.13 8.21
N ALA A 203 8.02 -0.53 9.24
CA ALA A 203 7.93 -1.97 9.37
C ALA A 203 6.51 -2.48 9.68
N SER A 204 5.67 -1.62 10.28
CA SER A 204 4.35 -2.00 10.77
C SER A 204 3.38 -2.42 9.65
N GLY A 205 2.53 -3.41 9.93
CA GLY A 205 1.49 -3.85 9.00
C GLY A 205 0.49 -2.73 8.65
N TRP A 206 0.32 -1.75 9.54
CA TRP A 206 -0.54 -0.60 9.32
C TRP A 206 0.00 0.29 8.20
N LYS A 207 1.26 0.72 8.29
CA LYS A 207 1.89 1.55 7.26
C LYS A 207 1.90 0.85 5.91
N LYS A 208 2.29 -0.43 5.87
CA LYS A 208 2.22 -1.28 4.67
C LYS A 208 0.82 -1.34 4.06
N SER A 209 -0.23 -1.36 4.88
CA SER A 209 -1.63 -1.35 4.42
C SER A 209 -2.03 0.01 3.85
N VAL A 210 -1.57 1.12 4.44
CA VAL A 210 -1.77 2.48 3.92
C VAL A 210 -1.06 2.63 2.57
N ASP A 211 0.18 2.21 2.46
CA ASP A 211 0.98 2.29 1.23
C ASP A 211 0.40 1.39 0.14
N SER A 212 -0.07 0.20 0.49
CA SER A 212 -0.79 -0.69 -0.43
C SER A 212 -2.07 -0.04 -0.98
N LYS A 213 -2.76 0.79 -0.19
CA LYS A 213 -3.93 1.54 -0.66
C LYS A 213 -3.52 2.71 -1.54
N ALA A 214 -2.47 3.44 -1.17
CA ALA A 214 -1.93 4.55 -1.95
C ALA A 214 -1.45 4.08 -3.33
N THR A 215 -0.63 3.04 -3.37
CA THR A 215 -0.15 2.42 -4.63
C THR A 215 -1.30 1.94 -5.49
N ARG A 216 -2.31 1.25 -4.93
CA ARG A 216 -3.50 0.82 -5.70
C ARG A 216 -4.29 1.98 -6.31
N ARG A 217 -4.33 3.13 -5.64
CA ARG A 217 -4.98 4.34 -6.17
C ARG A 217 -4.16 4.99 -7.28
N SER A 218 -2.83 4.91 -7.21
CA SER A 218 -1.93 5.52 -8.20
C SER A 218 -1.65 4.65 -9.43
N LEU A 219 -2.12 3.39 -9.47
CA LEU A 219 -1.82 2.48 -10.60
C LEU A 219 -2.43 2.98 -11.92
N THR A 220 -1.58 3.03 -12.95
CA THR A 220 -1.99 3.24 -14.34
C THR A 220 -2.67 1.97 -14.87
N ASP A 221 -3.43 2.10 -15.97
CA ASP A 221 -4.19 0.99 -16.52
C ASP A 221 -3.30 -0.21 -16.92
N PHE A 222 -2.15 0.07 -17.51
CA PHE A 222 -1.15 -0.93 -17.84
C PHE A 222 -0.66 -1.70 -16.60
N GLN A 223 -0.36 -1.00 -15.50
CA GLN A 223 0.05 -1.65 -14.25
C GLN A 223 -1.08 -2.50 -13.64
N ARG A 224 -2.34 -2.13 -13.83
CA ARG A 224 -3.48 -2.97 -13.39
C ARG A 224 -3.55 -4.27 -14.19
N PHE A 225 -3.25 -4.23 -15.49
CA PHE A 225 -3.15 -5.42 -16.32
C PHE A 225 -2.02 -6.35 -15.86
N GLU A 226 -0.83 -5.81 -15.56
CA GLU A 226 0.26 -6.59 -14.96
C GLU A 226 -0.15 -7.25 -13.64
N VAL A 227 -0.79 -6.49 -12.74
CA VAL A 227 -1.30 -7.01 -11.46
C VAL A 227 -2.34 -8.12 -11.69
N MET A 228 -3.18 -8.02 -12.72
CA MET A 228 -4.15 -9.06 -13.08
C MET A 228 -3.43 -10.35 -13.50
N ILE A 229 -2.40 -10.26 -14.34
CA ILE A 229 -1.60 -11.42 -14.76
C ILE A 229 -0.88 -12.05 -13.57
N LEU A 230 -0.21 -11.26 -12.74
CA LEU A 230 0.49 -11.75 -11.54
C LEU A 230 -0.48 -12.44 -10.56
N LYS A 231 -1.69 -11.90 -10.39
CA LYS A 231 -2.76 -12.55 -9.60
C LYS A 231 -3.24 -13.86 -10.20
N ARG A 232 -3.26 -14.00 -11.52
CA ARG A 232 -3.59 -15.26 -12.20
C ARG A 232 -2.50 -16.29 -11.94
N GLN A 233 -1.24 -15.95 -12.22
CA GLN A 233 -0.08 -16.81 -11.97
C GLN A 233 0.00 -17.29 -10.51
N ARG A 234 -0.20 -16.37 -9.54
CA ARG A 234 -0.24 -16.72 -8.12
C ARG A 234 -1.32 -17.75 -7.78
N ARG A 235 -2.54 -17.58 -8.32
CA ARG A 235 -3.65 -18.53 -8.12
C ARG A 235 -3.32 -19.90 -8.69
N ASP A 236 -2.74 -19.94 -9.89
CA ASP A 236 -2.38 -21.20 -10.54
C ASP A 236 -1.33 -21.97 -9.73
N ILE A 237 -0.32 -21.29 -9.18
CA ILE A 237 0.70 -21.90 -8.30
C ILE A 237 0.05 -22.44 -7.01
N ILE A 238 -0.79 -21.65 -6.36
CA ILE A 238 -1.47 -22.05 -5.12
C ILE A 238 -2.36 -23.27 -5.37
N ASN A 239 -3.17 -23.26 -6.44
CA ASN A 239 -4.07 -24.37 -6.75
C ASN A 239 -3.29 -25.65 -7.05
N LYS A 240 -2.20 -25.57 -7.80
CA LYS A 240 -1.30 -26.72 -8.03
C LYS A 240 -0.70 -27.25 -6.72
N GLY A 241 -0.27 -26.35 -5.82
CA GLY A 241 0.23 -26.73 -4.50
C GLY A 241 -0.83 -27.40 -3.62
N LEU A 242 -2.06 -26.87 -3.61
CA LEU A 242 -3.18 -27.43 -2.84
C LEU A 242 -3.59 -28.82 -3.34
N VAL A 243 -3.65 -29.03 -4.66
CA VAL A 243 -3.95 -30.36 -5.23
C VAL A 243 -2.89 -31.39 -4.81
N LYS A 244 -1.61 -31.01 -4.84
CA LYS A 244 -0.51 -31.88 -4.36
C LYS A 244 -0.63 -32.18 -2.85
N ALA A 245 -0.86 -31.15 -2.03
CA ALA A 245 -1.00 -31.31 -0.58
C ALA A 245 -2.19 -32.22 -0.22
N LYS A 246 -3.34 -32.05 -0.89
CA LYS A 246 -4.51 -32.92 -0.73
C LYS A 246 -4.23 -34.36 -1.11
N LYS A 247 -3.45 -34.59 -2.18
CA LYS A 247 -3.06 -35.95 -2.60
C LYS A 247 -2.10 -36.63 -1.61
N VAL A 248 -1.29 -35.87 -0.87
CA VAL A 248 -0.39 -36.41 0.17
C VAL A 248 -1.14 -36.71 1.47
N GLN A 249 -2.24 -36.01 1.73
CA GLN A 249 -3.08 -36.21 2.91
C GLN A 249 -4.15 -37.30 2.75
N ALA A 250 -4.43 -37.71 1.51
CA ALA A 250 -5.35 -38.79 1.15
C ALA A 250 -4.57 -40.10 0.97
#